data_AF-A0A1V4I0Z5-F1
#
_entry.id   AF-A0A1V4I0Z5-F1
#
_cell.length_a   1.000
_cell.length_b   1.000
_cell.length_c   1.000
_cell.angle_alpha   90.00
_cell.angle_beta   90.00
_cell.angle_gamma   90.00
#
_symmetry.space_group_name_H-M   'P 1'
#
loop_
_entity.id
_entity.type
_entity.pdbx_description
1 polymer ?
#
loop_
_entity_poly.entity_id
_entity_poly.type
_entity_poly.pdbx_seq_one_letter_code
_entity_poly.pdbx_strand_id
1 'polypeptide(L)'
;MSDGPNIGRSVAETAKPLRLREALWQARIEAADRTGVVVDLRDAEVARLEILNEALDPLFAQVPDQIDLFDRGLSKGDTPRLWIDIVAHVLMGRDKRMYRFVQDTRHGRIVLAESHDSAAIVKAVTDYVARRMIERERALSVMPLWEQAEVKKPPRGLWTFAFGFIAGVIVLFGFALLAALRTP
;
A
#
# COMPACT_ATOMS: atom_id res chain seq x y z
N MET A 1 81.73 48.53 -18.67
CA MET A 1 81.09 47.47 -19.47
C MET A 1 79.96 46.87 -18.67
N SER A 2 78.78 46.97 -19.25
CA SER A 2 77.47 46.50 -18.78
C SER A 2 77.36 44.98 -18.93
N ASP A 3 76.63 44.32 -18.04
CA ASP A 3 75.37 43.63 -18.39
C ASP A 3 74.79 42.93 -17.16
N GLY A 4 73.64 43.47 -16.71
CA GLY A 4 72.81 42.89 -15.66
C GLY A 4 71.87 41.80 -16.22
N PRO A 5 71.23 41.01 -15.34
CA PRO A 5 70.50 39.81 -15.73
C PRO A 5 69.16 40.17 -16.39
N ASN A 6 68.97 39.73 -17.63
CA ASN A 6 67.72 39.88 -18.37
C ASN A 6 66.68 38.84 -17.89
N ILE A 7 66.12 39.08 -16.70
CA ILE A 7 64.97 38.34 -16.16
C ILE A 7 63.72 39.19 -16.44
N GLY A 8 63.21 39.15 -17.67
CA GLY A 8 62.13 40.09 -18.00
C GLY A 8 61.49 39.96 -19.37
N ARG A 9 61.21 38.75 -19.88
CA ARG A 9 60.23 38.59 -20.97
C ARG A 9 59.83 37.14 -21.22
N SER A 10 58.81 36.64 -20.52
CA SER A 10 57.99 35.49 -20.99
C SER A 10 56.78 35.16 -20.09
N VAL A 11 56.50 35.89 -19.00
CA VAL A 11 55.36 35.56 -18.11
C VAL A 11 54.10 36.38 -18.42
N ALA A 12 54.10 37.14 -19.52
CA ALA A 12 52.96 37.98 -19.90
C ALA A 12 52.51 37.68 -21.33
N GLU A 13 52.39 36.40 -21.70
CA GLU A 13 51.47 36.03 -22.78
C GLU A 13 50.05 36.00 -22.18
N THR A 14 49.53 37.22 -22.02
CA THR A 14 48.12 37.60 -22.01
C THR A 14 47.14 36.43 -21.87
N ALA A 15 46.82 36.07 -20.62
CA ALA A 15 45.58 35.37 -20.30
C ALA A 15 44.43 36.29 -20.72
N LYS A 16 44.04 36.17 -21.99
CA LYS A 16 42.90 36.89 -22.56
C LYS A 16 41.68 36.48 -21.72
N PRO A 17 40.94 37.42 -21.11
CA PRO A 17 39.77 37.07 -20.33
C PRO A 17 38.85 36.25 -21.23
N LEU A 18 38.54 35.02 -20.81
CA LEU A 18 37.62 34.12 -21.51
C LEU A 18 36.42 34.94 -21.94
N ARG A 19 36.19 35.03 -23.25
CA ARG A 19 35.11 35.86 -23.78
C ARG A 19 33.83 35.36 -23.12
N LEU A 20 33.00 36.26 -22.62
CA LEU A 20 31.71 35.92 -22.00
C LEU A 20 30.91 34.93 -22.87
N ARG A 21 31.02 35.02 -24.20
CA ARG A 21 30.47 34.04 -25.15
C ARG A 21 31.00 32.61 -24.93
N GLU A 22 32.31 32.41 -24.80
CA GLU A 22 32.91 31.09 -24.54
C GLU A 22 32.52 30.56 -23.16
N ALA A 23 32.48 31.43 -22.14
CA ALA A 23 32.01 31.08 -20.80
C ALA A 23 30.51 30.69 -20.79
N LEU A 24 29.67 31.39 -21.55
CA LEU A 24 28.25 31.05 -21.71
C LEU A 24 28.05 29.77 -22.51
N TRP A 25 28.86 29.53 -23.56
CA TRP A 25 28.84 28.27 -24.31
C TRP A 25 29.26 27.09 -23.42
N GLN A 26 30.35 27.23 -22.65
CA GLN A 26 30.82 26.22 -21.71
C GLN A 26 29.80 25.95 -20.59
N ALA A 27 29.22 27.01 -20.01
CA ALA A 27 28.16 26.88 -19.01
C ALA A 27 26.90 26.21 -19.56
N ARG A 28 26.62 26.39 -20.86
CA ARG A 28 25.48 25.74 -21.53
C ARG A 28 25.74 24.26 -21.84
N ILE A 29 26.99 23.89 -22.17
CA ILE A 29 27.42 22.49 -22.30
C ILE A 29 27.36 21.81 -20.93
N GLU A 30 27.90 22.42 -19.88
CA GLU A 30 27.87 21.87 -18.52
C GLU A 30 26.45 21.73 -17.97
N ALA A 31 25.56 22.68 -18.28
CA ALA A 31 24.13 22.57 -17.95
C ALA A 31 23.46 21.42 -18.73
N ALA A 32 23.79 21.24 -20.01
CA ALA A 32 23.27 20.16 -20.84
C ALA A 32 23.77 18.78 -20.36
N ASP A 33 25.06 18.65 -20.03
CA ASP A 33 25.66 17.41 -19.49
C ASP A 33 25.02 17.03 -18.14
N ARG A 34 24.79 18.02 -17.27
CA ARG A 34 24.10 17.79 -15.99
C ARG A 34 22.67 17.32 -16.20
N THR A 35 21.94 17.87 -17.18
CA THR A 35 20.59 17.40 -17.51
C THR A 35 20.59 16.04 -18.20
N GLY A 36 21.57 15.76 -19.08
CA GLY A 36 21.71 14.48 -19.79
C GLY A 36 21.94 13.32 -18.83
N VAL A 37 22.81 13.48 -17.84
CA VAL A 37 23.08 12.46 -16.81
C VAL A 37 21.83 12.15 -15.95
N VAL A 38 20.98 13.15 -15.67
CA VAL A 38 19.73 12.94 -14.92
C VAL A 38 18.66 12.26 -15.78
N VAL A 39 18.64 12.53 -17.09
CA VAL A 39 17.75 11.86 -18.05
C VAL A 39 18.15 10.40 -18.25
N ASP A 40 19.44 10.10 -18.45
CA ASP A 40 19.93 8.73 -18.64
C ASP A 40 19.68 7.84 -17.41
N LEU A 41 19.87 8.40 -16.20
CA LEU A 41 19.55 7.69 -14.95
C LEU A 41 18.04 7.41 -14.84
N ARG A 42 17.20 8.36 -15.22
CA ARG A 42 15.74 8.20 -15.20
C ARG A 42 15.28 7.15 -16.22
N ASP A 43 15.85 7.15 -17.41
CA ASP A 43 15.53 6.16 -18.44
C ASP A 43 15.94 4.75 -18.01
N ALA A 44 17.09 4.61 -17.33
CA ALA A 44 17.50 3.36 -16.72
C ALA A 44 16.56 2.90 -15.58
N GLU A 45 16.05 3.83 -14.76
CA GLU A 45 15.05 3.53 -13.73
C GLU A 45 13.74 3.05 -14.34
N VAL A 46 13.24 3.75 -15.37
CA VAL A 46 12.03 3.38 -16.11
C VAL A 46 12.18 1.99 -16.70
N ALA A 47 13.25 1.73 -17.46
CA ALA A 47 13.51 0.44 -18.07
C ALA A 47 13.57 -0.70 -17.04
N ARG A 48 14.22 -0.45 -15.89
CA ARG A 48 14.32 -1.43 -14.81
C ARG A 48 12.97 -1.73 -14.15
N LEU A 49 12.10 -0.74 -14.03
CA LEU A 49 10.73 -0.92 -13.55
C LEU A 49 9.82 -1.56 -14.60
N GLU A 50 10.04 -1.32 -15.90
CA GLU A 50 9.34 -2.01 -16.99
C GLU A 50 9.66 -3.50 -16.99
N ILE A 51 10.94 -3.87 -16.85
CA ILE A 51 11.35 -5.28 -16.71
C ILE A 51 10.69 -5.92 -15.47
N LEU A 52 10.64 -5.21 -14.34
CA LEU A 52 9.95 -5.71 -13.14
C LEU A 52 8.44 -5.85 -13.39
N ASN A 53 7.85 -4.92 -14.13
CA ASN A 53 6.44 -4.95 -14.48
C ASN A 53 6.10 -6.20 -15.32
N GLU A 54 6.89 -6.51 -16.35
CA GLU A 54 6.74 -7.72 -17.15
C GLU A 54 6.92 -8.99 -16.31
N ALA A 55 7.90 -9.00 -15.39
CA ALA A 55 8.14 -10.13 -14.49
C ALA A 55 6.95 -10.42 -13.55
N LEU A 56 6.06 -9.45 -13.33
CA LEU A 56 4.84 -9.60 -12.54
C LEU A 56 3.65 -10.10 -13.37
N ASP A 57 3.72 -10.13 -14.71
CA ASP A 57 2.62 -10.59 -15.56
C ASP A 57 2.08 -11.99 -15.17
N PRO A 58 2.93 -13.00 -14.86
CA PRO A 58 2.43 -14.32 -14.45
C PRO A 58 1.68 -14.30 -13.12
N LEU A 59 1.99 -13.37 -12.22
CA LEU A 59 1.27 -13.19 -10.95
C LEU A 59 -0.11 -12.60 -11.21
N PHE A 60 -0.17 -11.50 -11.96
CA PHE A 60 -1.42 -10.78 -12.19
C PHE A 60 -2.39 -11.54 -13.10
N ALA A 61 -1.90 -12.42 -13.96
CA ALA A 61 -2.73 -13.37 -14.71
C ALA A 61 -3.51 -14.35 -13.81
N GLN A 62 -3.12 -14.52 -12.54
CA GLN A 62 -3.81 -15.39 -11.57
C GLN A 62 -4.83 -14.63 -10.71
N VAL A 63 -4.88 -13.29 -10.80
CA VAL A 63 -5.83 -12.48 -10.04
C VAL A 63 -7.19 -12.50 -10.74
N PRO A 64 -8.29 -12.85 -10.05
CA PRO A 64 -9.63 -12.84 -10.65
C PRO A 64 -10.06 -11.44 -11.10
N ASP A 65 -10.62 -11.33 -12.31
CA ASP A 65 -11.06 -10.06 -12.91
C ASP A 65 -12.11 -9.29 -12.09
N GLN A 66 -12.83 -9.96 -11.20
CA GLN A 66 -13.83 -9.35 -10.33
C GLN A 66 -13.22 -8.59 -9.14
N ILE A 67 -11.89 -8.62 -8.97
CA ILE A 67 -11.16 -7.98 -7.89
C ILE A 67 -10.46 -6.72 -8.40
N ASP A 68 -11.19 -5.60 -8.38
CA ASP A 68 -10.68 -4.25 -8.72
C ASP A 68 -9.85 -3.62 -7.58
N LEU A 69 -9.07 -4.43 -6.87
CA LEU A 69 -8.22 -3.96 -5.76
C LEU A 69 -6.85 -3.51 -6.25
N PHE A 70 -6.41 -4.07 -7.37
CA PHE A 70 -5.06 -3.90 -7.87
C PHE A 70 -5.08 -3.12 -9.17
N ASP A 71 -4.39 -1.99 -9.20
CA ASP A 71 -4.21 -1.15 -10.37
C ASP A 71 -2.71 -1.10 -10.68
N ARG A 72 -2.27 -1.97 -11.60
CA ARG A 72 -0.87 -2.07 -11.98
C ARG A 72 -0.58 -1.08 -13.09
N GLY A 73 0.33 -0.14 -12.81
CA GLY A 73 0.68 0.90 -13.77
C GLY A 73 2.03 1.55 -13.48
N LEU A 74 2.79 1.81 -14.54
CA LEU A 74 4.05 2.53 -14.45
C LEU A 74 3.84 4.04 -14.63
N SER A 75 4.07 4.80 -13.56
CA SER A 75 4.13 6.26 -13.61
C SER A 75 5.55 6.71 -13.95
N LYS A 76 5.71 7.38 -15.09
CA LYS A 76 7.00 7.89 -15.60
C LYS A 76 7.29 9.33 -15.15
N GLY A 77 6.81 9.75 -13.97
CA GLY A 77 7.08 11.08 -13.41
C GLY A 77 8.55 11.31 -13.03
N ASP A 78 8.83 12.38 -12.27
CA ASP A 78 10.20 12.71 -11.84
C ASP A 78 10.87 11.62 -11.00
N THR A 79 10.07 10.88 -10.23
CA THR A 79 10.48 9.61 -9.64
C THR A 79 9.62 8.53 -10.27
N PRO A 80 10.17 7.69 -11.15
CA PRO A 80 9.46 6.56 -11.71
C PRO A 80 8.92 5.63 -10.62
N ARG A 81 7.66 5.22 -10.73
CA ARG A 81 6.98 4.34 -9.77
C ARG A 81 6.14 3.31 -10.49
N LEU A 82 6.31 2.05 -10.13
CA LEU A 82 5.42 0.97 -10.52
C LEU A 82 4.37 0.77 -9.44
N TRP A 83 3.15 1.19 -9.71
CA TRP A 83 2.01 0.97 -8.82
C TRP A 83 1.55 -0.49 -8.90
N ILE A 84 1.21 -1.05 -7.73
CA ILE A 84 0.66 -2.39 -7.55
C ILE A 84 -0.81 -2.28 -7.19
N ASP A 85 -1.15 -1.30 -6.35
CA ASP A 85 -2.50 -0.85 -6.06
C ASP A 85 -2.48 0.64 -5.69
N ILE A 86 -3.59 1.18 -5.19
CA ILE A 86 -3.74 2.61 -4.84
C ILE A 86 -2.81 3.09 -3.71
N VAL A 87 -2.25 2.19 -2.88
CA VAL A 87 -1.38 2.54 -1.74
C VAL A 87 0.02 1.93 -1.83
N ALA A 88 0.23 0.88 -2.62
CA ALA A 88 1.49 0.15 -2.70
C ALA A 88 2.16 0.32 -4.07
N HIS A 89 3.45 0.64 -4.04
CA HIS A 89 4.24 0.85 -5.25
C HIS A 89 5.70 0.46 -5.05
N VAL A 90 6.38 0.12 -6.16
CA VAL A 90 7.81 -0.10 -6.23
C VAL A 90 8.47 1.11 -6.86
N LEU A 91 9.52 1.61 -6.22
CA LEU A 91 10.40 2.64 -6.77
C LEU A 91 11.86 2.18 -6.72
N MET A 92 12.70 2.86 -7.49
CA MET A 92 14.14 2.70 -7.38
C MET A 92 14.65 3.46 -6.15
N GLY A 93 15.40 2.77 -5.30
CA GLY A 93 16.07 3.31 -4.11
C GLY A 93 17.05 4.43 -4.46
N ARG A 94 17.66 5.04 -3.44
CA ARG A 94 18.51 6.22 -3.62
C ARG A 94 19.70 5.98 -4.56
N ASP A 95 20.20 4.76 -4.57
CA ASP A 95 21.33 4.31 -5.37
C ASP A 95 20.96 3.91 -6.82
N LYS A 96 19.67 4.00 -7.18
CA LYS A 96 19.09 3.63 -8.48
C LYS A 96 19.34 2.17 -8.90
N ARG A 97 19.72 1.31 -7.95
CA ARG A 97 20.05 -0.10 -8.17
C ARG A 97 19.22 -1.02 -7.30
N MET A 98 18.85 -0.56 -6.12
CA MET A 98 17.96 -1.28 -5.23
C MET A 98 16.50 -0.97 -5.59
N TYR A 99 15.67 -1.99 -5.71
CA TYR A 99 14.23 -1.83 -5.70
C TYR A 99 13.75 -1.64 -4.26
N ARG A 100 12.79 -0.75 -4.08
CA ARG A 100 12.15 -0.48 -2.80
C ARG A 100 10.64 -0.59 -2.98
N PHE A 101 10.07 -1.64 -2.39
CA PHE A 101 8.63 -1.84 -2.36
C PHE A 101 8.06 -1.22 -1.09
N VAL A 102 7.11 -0.31 -1.26
CA VAL A 102 6.57 0.51 -0.17
C VAL A 102 5.05 0.53 -0.22
N GLN A 103 4.46 0.77 0.94
CA GLN A 103 3.05 1.04 1.09
C GLN A 103 2.87 2.38 1.82
N ASP A 104 2.11 3.27 1.22
CA ASP A 104 1.72 4.53 1.82
C ASP A 104 0.53 4.28 2.78
N THR A 105 0.65 4.73 4.01
CA THR A 105 -0.38 4.63 5.05
C THR A 105 -0.72 6.01 5.59
N ARG A 106 -1.80 6.12 6.35
CA ARG A 106 -2.17 7.37 7.05
C ARG A 106 -1.07 7.89 8.00
N HIS A 107 -0.20 7.01 8.48
CA HIS A 107 0.88 7.33 9.42
C HIS A 107 2.24 7.49 8.71
N GLY A 108 2.22 7.60 7.38
CA GLY A 108 3.41 7.68 6.56
C GLY A 108 3.68 6.39 5.80
N ARG A 109 4.88 6.29 5.26
CA ARG A 109 5.27 5.20 4.37
C ARG A 109 5.94 4.06 5.13
N ILE A 110 5.48 2.85 4.88
CA ILE A 110 6.15 1.63 5.35
C ILE A 110 6.90 0.99 4.19
N VAL A 111 8.09 0.48 4.47
CA VAL A 111 8.88 -0.29 3.52
C VAL A 111 8.53 -1.76 3.71
N LEU A 112 7.99 -2.39 2.66
CA LEU A 112 7.61 -3.80 2.68
C LEU A 112 8.79 -4.70 2.32
N ALA A 113 9.61 -4.29 1.35
CA ALA A 113 10.82 -5.01 0.95
C ALA A 113 11.82 -4.09 0.25
N GLU A 114 13.11 -4.43 0.38
CA GLU A 114 14.21 -3.80 -0.35
C GLU A 114 15.14 -4.88 -0.88
N SER A 115 15.51 -4.80 -2.16
CA SER A 115 16.44 -5.77 -2.76
C SER A 115 17.03 -5.24 -4.06
N HIS A 116 18.24 -5.68 -4.39
CA HIS A 116 18.82 -5.49 -5.73
C HIS A 116 18.31 -6.53 -6.74
N ASP A 117 17.77 -7.63 -6.25
CA ASP A 117 17.23 -8.72 -7.06
C ASP A 117 15.73 -8.50 -7.32
N SER A 118 15.34 -8.52 -8.59
CA SER A 118 13.95 -8.38 -9.02
C SER A 118 13.10 -9.58 -8.57
N ALA A 119 13.66 -10.80 -8.53
CA ALA A 119 12.90 -11.99 -8.12
C ALA A 119 12.47 -11.90 -6.65
N ALA A 120 13.34 -11.40 -5.77
CA ALA A 120 13.00 -11.12 -4.37
C ALA A 120 11.83 -10.11 -4.25
N ILE A 121 11.78 -9.10 -5.11
CA ILE A 121 10.70 -8.10 -5.12
C ILE A 121 9.41 -8.70 -5.68
N VAL A 122 9.48 -9.48 -6.76
CA VAL A 122 8.33 -10.23 -7.28
C VAL A 122 7.72 -11.08 -6.19
N LYS A 123 8.54 -11.83 -5.43
CA LYS A 123 8.06 -12.61 -4.29
C LYS A 123 7.38 -11.71 -3.23
N ALA A 124 7.98 -10.58 -2.87
CA ALA A 124 7.40 -9.67 -1.88
C ALA A 124 6.06 -9.08 -2.34
N VAL A 125 5.92 -8.77 -3.63
CA VAL A 125 4.66 -8.33 -4.25
C VAL A 125 3.63 -9.45 -4.22
N THR A 126 4.01 -10.69 -4.57
CA THR A 126 3.13 -11.86 -4.46
C THR A 126 2.60 -12.06 -3.04
N ASP A 127 3.49 -12.01 -2.04
CA ASP A 127 3.12 -12.15 -0.63
C ASP A 127 2.20 -11.00 -0.17
N TYR A 128 2.37 -9.80 -0.74
CA TYR A 128 1.50 -8.66 -0.48
C TYR A 128 0.11 -8.84 -1.10
N VAL A 129 0.04 -9.17 -2.39
CA VAL A 129 -1.21 -9.42 -3.13
C VAL A 129 -2.03 -10.51 -2.45
N ALA A 130 -1.40 -11.64 -2.10
CA ALA A 130 -2.06 -12.73 -1.39
C ALA A 130 -2.66 -12.29 -0.05
N ARG A 131 -1.89 -11.54 0.76
CA ARG A 131 -2.40 -10.98 2.03
C ARG A 131 -3.58 -10.05 1.81
N ARG A 132 -3.52 -9.18 0.80
CA ARG A 132 -4.61 -8.23 0.49
C ARG A 132 -5.87 -8.90 -0.01
N MET A 133 -5.77 -9.97 -0.79
CA MET A 133 -6.92 -10.78 -1.20
C MET A 133 -7.62 -11.41 0.01
N ILE A 134 -6.85 -11.99 0.94
CA ILE A 134 -7.40 -12.59 2.17
C ILE A 134 -8.05 -11.52 3.07
N GLU A 135 -7.42 -10.35 3.21
CA GLU A 135 -7.99 -9.23 3.98
C GLU A 135 -9.34 -8.78 3.40
N ARG A 136 -9.46 -8.68 2.08
CA ARG A 136 -10.73 -8.37 1.40
C ARG A 136 -11.78 -9.44 1.68
N GLU A 137 -11.44 -10.72 1.51
CA GLU A 137 -12.36 -11.83 1.78
C GLU A 137 -12.83 -11.83 3.24
N ARG A 138 -11.95 -11.53 4.19
CA ARG A 138 -12.32 -11.37 5.60
C ARG A 138 -13.26 -10.19 5.80
N ALA A 139 -12.99 -9.05 5.19
CA ALA A 139 -13.85 -7.87 5.30
C ALA A 139 -15.26 -8.12 4.71
N LEU A 140 -15.37 -8.92 3.65
CA LEU A 140 -16.64 -9.27 3.02
C LEU A 140 -17.37 -10.42 3.74
N SER A 141 -16.64 -11.36 4.33
CA SER A 141 -17.21 -12.53 5.04
C SER A 141 -17.60 -12.24 6.48
N VAL A 142 -17.03 -11.19 7.10
CA VAL A 142 -17.56 -10.64 8.34
C VAL A 142 -18.90 -9.97 8.01
N MET A 143 -19.98 -10.77 8.03
CA MET A 143 -21.30 -10.26 8.36
C MET A 143 -21.13 -9.37 9.60
N PRO A 144 -21.75 -8.18 9.66
CA PRO A 144 -21.57 -7.32 10.80
C PRO A 144 -21.97 -8.07 12.08
N LEU A 145 -21.00 -8.29 12.97
CA LEU A 145 -21.21 -8.92 14.28
C LEU A 145 -22.20 -8.15 15.16
N TRP A 146 -22.71 -7.00 14.73
CA TRP A 146 -23.78 -6.29 15.42
C TRP A 146 -25.14 -7.00 15.38
N GLU A 147 -25.29 -8.06 14.58
CA GLU A 147 -26.53 -8.85 14.56
C GLU A 147 -26.50 -10.09 15.48
N GLN A 148 -25.36 -10.42 16.09
CA GLN A 148 -25.27 -11.55 17.04
C GLN A 148 -25.59 -11.16 18.50
N ALA A 149 -25.97 -9.91 18.76
CA ALA A 149 -26.24 -9.40 20.11
C ALA A 149 -27.73 -9.40 20.53
N GLU A 150 -28.65 -9.98 19.75
CA GLU A 150 -30.00 -10.28 20.24
C GLU A 150 -30.37 -11.75 20.03
N VAL A 151 -29.74 -12.63 20.83
CA VAL A 151 -30.43 -13.86 21.19
C VAL A 151 -31.67 -13.45 22.01
N LYS A 152 -32.80 -13.23 21.34
CA LYS A 152 -34.12 -13.12 21.99
C LYS A 152 -34.31 -14.37 22.85
N LYS A 153 -34.07 -14.24 24.16
CA LYS A 153 -34.45 -15.27 25.13
C LYS A 153 -35.94 -15.55 24.93
N PRO A 154 -36.37 -16.82 24.77
CA PRO A 154 -37.79 -17.11 24.63
C PRO A 154 -38.54 -16.55 25.85
N PRO A 155 -39.73 -15.96 25.67
CA PRO A 155 -40.47 -15.36 26.77
C PRO A 155 -40.83 -16.45 27.77
N ARG A 156 -40.09 -16.54 28.88
CA ARG A 156 -40.29 -17.48 29.98
C ARG A 156 -41.62 -17.26 30.75
N GLY A 157 -42.46 -16.31 30.34
CA GLY A 157 -43.66 -15.88 31.08
C GLY A 157 -44.97 -16.63 30.79
N LEU A 158 -45.07 -17.36 29.68
CA LEU A 158 -46.33 -18.06 29.33
C LEU A 158 -46.53 -19.36 30.11
N TRP A 159 -45.44 -20.09 30.38
CA TRP A 159 -45.51 -21.36 31.10
C TRP A 159 -45.88 -21.18 32.58
N THR A 160 -45.35 -20.15 33.25
CA THR A 160 -45.72 -19.83 34.64
C THR A 160 -47.20 -19.49 34.78
N PHE A 161 -47.79 -18.85 33.76
CA PHE A 161 -49.23 -18.53 33.75
C PHE A 161 -50.09 -19.78 33.56
N ALA A 162 -49.71 -20.67 32.64
CA ALA A 162 -50.43 -21.92 32.40
C ALA A 162 -50.43 -22.84 33.63
N PHE A 163 -49.29 -22.97 34.34
CA PHE A 163 -49.22 -23.75 35.58
C PHE A 163 -50.06 -23.13 36.71
N GLY A 164 -50.05 -21.80 36.85
CA GLY A 164 -50.89 -21.10 37.82
C GLY A 164 -52.38 -21.29 37.57
N PHE A 165 -52.80 -21.24 36.30
CA PHE A 165 -54.21 -21.43 35.91
C PHE A 165 -54.70 -22.86 36.21
N ILE A 166 -53.91 -23.89 35.86
CA ILE A 166 -54.28 -25.28 36.10
C ILE A 166 -54.38 -25.57 37.61
N ALA A 167 -53.43 -25.07 38.41
CA ALA A 167 -53.48 -25.22 39.87
C ALA A 167 -54.73 -24.55 40.46
N GLY A 168 -55.08 -23.35 39.98
CA GLY A 168 -56.29 -22.64 40.41
C GLY A 168 -57.59 -23.40 40.10
N VAL A 169 -57.71 -23.97 38.90
CA VAL A 169 -58.89 -24.78 38.51
C VAL A 169 -59.02 -26.03 39.38
N ILE A 170 -57.91 -26.72 39.68
CA ILE A 170 -57.93 -27.91 40.55
C ILE A 170 -58.40 -27.57 41.96
N VAL A 171 -57.92 -26.45 42.53
CA VAL A 171 -58.34 -26.00 43.86
C VAL A 171 -59.82 -25.62 43.88
N LEU A 172 -60.30 -24.86 42.89
CA LEU A 172 -61.72 -24.51 42.78
C LEU A 172 -62.61 -25.73 42.61
N PHE A 173 -62.19 -26.69 41.78
CA PHE A 173 -62.94 -27.93 41.58
C PHE A 173 -62.98 -28.78 42.86
N GLY A 174 -61.85 -28.93 43.55
CA GLY A 174 -61.79 -29.63 44.83
C GLY A 174 -62.63 -28.96 45.91
N PHE A 175 -62.61 -27.63 45.98
CA PHE A 175 -63.44 -26.86 46.91
C PHE A 175 -64.93 -26.99 46.59
N ALA A 176 -65.31 -26.93 45.31
CA ALA A 176 -66.69 -27.14 44.88
C ALA A 176 -67.18 -28.56 45.18
N LEU A 177 -66.34 -29.58 44.96
CA LEU A 177 -66.66 -30.97 45.26
C LEU A 177 -66.83 -31.20 46.77
N LEU A 178 -65.95 -30.60 47.58
CA LEU A 178 -66.05 -30.64 49.04
C LEU A 178 -67.28 -29.89 49.56
N ALA A 179 -67.62 -28.75 48.98
CA ALA A 179 -68.82 -27.99 49.31
C ALA A 179 -70.09 -28.79 48.95
N ALA A 180 -70.13 -29.40 47.76
CA ALA A 180 -71.25 -30.22 47.30
C ALA A 180 -71.48 -31.48 48.19
N LEU A 181 -70.40 -32.08 48.70
CA LEU A 181 -70.46 -33.22 49.63
C LEU A 181 -70.78 -32.83 51.08
N ARG A 182 -70.74 -31.54 51.42
CA ARG A 182 -71.04 -31.01 52.77
C ARG A 182 -72.41 -30.32 52.87
N THR A 183 -73.09 -30.10 51.75
CA THR A 183 -74.51 -29.75 51.73
C THR A 183 -75.36 -31.02 51.89
N PRO A 184 -76.10 -31.19 52.99
CA PRO A 184 -76.99 -32.33 53.21
C PRO A 184 -78.24 -32.28 52.33
#